data_AF-A0A850XML1-F1
#
_entry.id   AF-A0A850XML1-F1
#
_cell.length_a   1.000
_cell.length_b   1.000
_cell.length_c   1.000
_cell.angle_alpha   90.00
_cell.angle_beta   90.00
_cell.angle_gamma   90.00
#
_symmetry.space_group_name_H-M   'P 1'
#
loop_
_entity.id
_entity.type
_entity.pdbx_description
1 polymer ?
#
loop_
_entity_poly.entity_id
_entity_poly.type
_entity_poly.pdbx_seq_one_letter_code
_entity_poly.pdbx_strand_id
1 'polypeptide(L)'
;QSVVDDWIESYKQDRDIALLDLINFFIQCSGCRGTVRIEMFRNMQNAEIIRKMTEEFDEVQYANSSLIILPSTAMYFCFKIKVRWARNLWMSDGSIGDYPLTMPGPQWKKFRSNFCEFIGVLIRQCQYSIIYDEYMMDTVISLLTGLSDSQVRAFRHTSTLAAMKLMTALVNVALNLSIHQDNTQRQYEAERNKMIGKRANERLELLLQKRKEASEKTTFIFN
;
A
#
# COMPACT_ATOMS: atom_id res chain seq x y z
N GLN A 1 13.94 3.36 -6.17
CA GLN A 1 13.89 2.30 -5.15
C GLN A 1 14.62 2.84 -3.91
N SER A 2 13.90 3.65 -3.13
CA SER A 2 14.38 4.18 -1.83
C SER A 2 13.15 4.39 -0.93
N VAL A 3 12.09 5.03 -1.46
CA VAL A 3 10.87 5.36 -0.68
C VAL A 3 10.17 4.14 -0.07
N VAL A 4 10.12 3.01 -0.79
CA VAL A 4 9.52 1.78 -0.26
C VAL A 4 10.39 1.16 0.83
N ASP A 5 11.71 1.18 0.65
CA ASP A 5 12.64 0.62 1.63
C ASP A 5 12.66 1.50 2.89
N ASP A 6 12.64 2.82 2.73
CA ASP A 6 12.50 3.81 3.81
C ASP A 6 11.18 3.60 4.60
N TRP A 7 10.06 3.35 3.89
CA TRP A 7 8.78 3.04 4.53
C TRP A 7 8.81 1.72 5.30
N ILE A 8 9.46 0.69 4.75
CA ILE A 8 9.64 -0.61 5.41
C ILE A 8 10.46 -0.47 6.69
N GLU A 9 11.51 0.35 6.68
CA GLU A 9 12.30 0.63 7.89
C GLU A 9 11.46 1.36 8.94
N SER A 10 10.67 2.35 8.53
CA SER A 10 9.71 3.03 9.42
C SER A 10 8.71 2.05 10.03
N TYR A 11 8.15 1.14 9.22
CA TYR A 11 7.20 0.12 9.67
C TYR A 11 7.79 -0.85 10.69
N LYS A 12 9.07 -1.21 10.55
CA LYS A 12 9.78 -2.03 11.54
C LYS A 12 10.03 -1.31 12.86
N GLN A 13 10.11 0.02 12.84
CA GLN A 13 10.31 0.84 14.04
C GLN A 13 8.98 1.09 14.76
N ASP A 14 7.98 1.59 14.03
CA ASP A 14 6.63 1.86 14.54
C ASP A 14 5.60 1.57 13.45
N ARG A 15 4.86 0.47 13.65
CA ARG A 15 3.84 0.01 12.69
C ARG A 15 2.70 0.99 12.55
N ASP A 16 2.26 1.62 13.64
CA ASP A 16 1.11 2.54 13.62
C ASP A 16 1.43 3.78 12.81
N ILE A 17 2.61 4.37 13.03
CA ILE A 17 3.03 5.60 12.36
C ILE A 17 3.22 5.34 10.87
N ALA A 18 3.89 4.24 10.51
CA ALA A 18 4.10 3.90 9.10
C ALA A 18 2.78 3.60 8.38
N LEU A 19 1.82 2.92 9.03
CA LEU A 19 0.49 2.72 8.45
C LEU A 19 -0.29 4.01 8.33
N LEU A 20 -0.21 4.91 9.33
CA LEU A 20 -0.84 6.22 9.24
C LEU A 20 -0.35 7.00 8.01
N ASP A 21 0.96 6.97 7.75
CA ASP A 21 1.55 7.58 6.56
C ASP A 21 1.02 6.94 5.27
N LEU A 22 0.86 5.62 5.25
CA LEU A 22 0.33 4.89 4.10
C LEU A 22 -1.17 5.18 3.88
N ILE A 23 -1.95 5.30 4.95
CA ILE A 23 -3.38 5.67 4.90
C ILE A 23 -3.52 7.09 4.34
N ASN A 24 -2.74 8.03 4.88
CA ASN A 24 -2.72 9.41 4.41
C ASN A 24 -2.27 9.50 2.95
N PHE A 25 -1.33 8.66 2.52
CA PHE A 25 -0.93 8.57 1.12
C PHE A 25 -2.12 8.23 0.20
N PHE A 26 -2.94 7.22 0.53
CA PHE A 26 -4.11 6.87 -0.29
C PHE A 26 -5.18 7.97 -0.32
N ILE A 27 -5.42 8.61 0.83
CA ILE A 27 -6.38 9.71 0.96
C ILE A 27 -5.94 10.92 0.13
N GLN A 28 -4.66 11.29 0.21
CA GLN A 28 -4.09 12.41 -0.55
C GLN A 28 -3.97 12.11 -2.05
N CYS A 29 -3.72 10.86 -2.44
CA CYS A 29 -3.76 10.43 -3.85
C CYS A 29 -5.16 10.62 -4.48
N SER A 30 -6.20 10.62 -3.66
CA SER A 30 -7.57 10.92 -4.08
C SER A 30 -7.84 12.42 -4.20
N GLY A 31 -6.88 13.28 -3.86
CA GLY A 31 -7.01 14.74 -3.88
C GLY A 31 -7.54 15.35 -2.58
N CYS A 32 -7.74 14.54 -1.54
CA CYS A 32 -8.17 15.04 -0.23
C CYS A 32 -7.01 15.78 0.46
N ARG A 33 -7.30 16.96 1.03
CA ARG A 33 -6.35 17.75 1.83
C ARG A 33 -6.42 17.43 3.32
N GLY A 34 -7.46 16.71 3.75
CA GLY A 34 -7.61 16.21 5.09
C GLY A 34 -6.45 15.27 5.46
N THR A 35 -6.09 15.27 6.74
CA THR A 35 -5.01 14.43 7.26
C THR A 35 -5.52 13.64 8.44
N VAL A 36 -5.44 12.32 8.35
CA VAL A 36 -5.73 11.41 9.45
C VAL A 36 -4.65 11.58 10.50
N ARG A 37 -5.07 11.92 11.72
CA ARG A 37 -4.18 12.03 12.89
C ARG A 37 -4.04 10.67 13.56
N ILE A 38 -2.94 10.47 14.27
CA ILE A 38 -2.66 9.21 15.00
C ILE A 38 -3.77 8.86 16.01
N GLU A 39 -4.37 9.86 16.65
CA GLU A 39 -5.49 9.67 17.57
C GLU A 39 -6.74 9.14 16.86
N MET A 40 -6.96 9.54 15.61
CA MET A 40 -8.08 9.01 14.81
C MET A 40 -7.80 7.56 14.43
N PHE A 41 -6.57 7.26 14.03
CA PHE A 41 -6.18 5.89 13.67
C PHE A 41 -6.27 4.91 14.85
N ARG A 42 -5.92 5.35 16.07
CA ARG A 42 -5.96 4.49 17.28
C ARG A 42 -7.36 4.35 17.88
N ASN A 43 -8.20 5.38 17.76
CA ASN A 43 -9.46 5.45 18.51
C ASN A 43 -10.71 5.32 17.62
N MET A 44 -10.58 5.33 16.29
CA MET A 44 -11.72 5.26 15.37
C MET A 44 -11.61 4.06 14.45
N GLN A 45 -12.75 3.50 14.09
CA GLN A 45 -12.82 2.48 13.04
C GLN A 45 -12.60 3.12 11.67
N ASN A 46 -12.09 2.34 10.71
CA ASN A 46 -11.83 2.80 9.34
C ASN A 46 -13.04 3.49 8.71
N ALA A 47 -14.26 2.99 8.94
CA ALA A 47 -15.49 3.59 8.45
C ALA A 47 -15.71 5.03 8.96
N GLU A 48 -15.37 5.30 10.22
CA GLU A 48 -15.52 6.63 10.82
C GLU A 48 -14.42 7.58 10.34
N ILE A 49 -13.20 7.09 10.15
CA ILE A 49 -12.10 7.85 9.52
C ILE A 49 -12.51 8.29 8.12
N ILE A 50 -13.03 7.37 7.30
CA ILE A 50 -13.47 7.66 5.93
C ILE A 50 -14.61 8.69 5.93
N ARG A 51 -15.56 8.58 6.88
CA ARG A 51 -16.66 9.56 7.00
C ARG A 51 -16.12 10.95 7.31
N LYS A 52 -15.22 11.09 8.28
CA LYS A 52 -14.58 12.38 8.61
C LYS A 52 -13.77 12.95 7.44
N MET A 53 -13.02 12.11 6.74
CA MET A 53 -12.25 12.54 5.56
C MET A 53 -13.16 12.92 4.39
N THR A 54 -14.37 12.37 4.32
CA THR A 54 -15.40 12.75 3.35
C THR A 54 -16.00 14.11 3.71
N GLU A 55 -16.32 14.34 4.98
CA GLU A 55 -16.80 15.63 5.49
C GLU A 55 -15.76 16.74 5.24
N GLU A 56 -14.47 16.50 5.54
CA GLU A 56 -13.38 17.45 5.25
C GLU A 56 -13.15 17.69 3.75
N PHE A 57 -13.44 16.71 2.89
CA PHE A 57 -13.30 16.85 1.44
C PHE A 57 -14.34 17.82 0.87
N ASP A 58 -15.59 17.71 1.35
CA ASP A 58 -16.70 18.55 0.94
C ASP A 58 -16.50 19.99 1.43
N GLU A 59 -16.10 20.20 2.69
CA GLU A 59 -15.85 21.54 3.25
C GLU A 59 -14.82 22.36 2.46
N VAL A 60 -13.74 21.73 1.96
CA VAL A 60 -12.71 22.41 1.18
C VAL A 60 -13.20 22.79 -0.23
N GLN A 61 -14.10 22.02 -0.82
CA GLN A 61 -14.76 22.42 -2.08
C GLN A 61 -15.63 23.66 -1.89
N TYR A 62 -16.37 23.75 -0.78
CA TYR A 62 -17.21 24.91 -0.48
C TYR A 62 -16.38 26.13 -0.04
N ALA A 63 -15.34 25.96 0.78
CA ALA A 63 -14.50 27.04 1.31
C ALA A 63 -13.60 27.73 0.26
N ASN A 64 -13.18 27.03 -0.80
CA ASN A 64 -12.48 27.64 -1.94
C ASN A 64 -13.34 28.66 -2.72
N SER A 65 -14.62 28.81 -2.37
CA SER A 65 -15.46 29.90 -2.87
C SER A 65 -15.06 31.28 -2.33
N SER A 66 -14.16 31.42 -1.33
CA SER A 66 -13.99 32.74 -0.68
C SER A 66 -12.62 33.22 -0.21
N LEU A 67 -11.52 32.46 -0.11
CA LEU A 67 -10.26 33.08 0.37
C LEU A 67 -8.96 32.44 -0.13
N ILE A 68 -8.24 33.22 -0.93
CA ILE A 68 -6.80 33.12 -1.21
C ILE A 68 -6.08 33.65 0.04
N ILE A 69 -5.17 32.88 0.65
CA ILE A 69 -3.88 33.30 1.29
C ILE A 69 -3.32 32.14 2.15
N LEU A 70 -2.03 31.82 1.94
CA LEU A 70 -1.22 30.86 2.69
C LEU A 70 -0.39 31.56 3.79
N PRO A 71 -0.14 30.93 4.96
CA PRO A 71 1.03 31.23 5.78
C PRO A 71 2.12 30.16 5.70
N SER A 72 3.35 30.65 5.71
CA SER A 72 4.62 30.08 5.23
C SER A 72 5.30 29.04 6.14
N THR A 73 4.68 28.65 7.25
CA THR A 73 5.32 27.81 8.27
C THR A 73 5.21 26.31 7.98
N ALA A 74 4.35 25.87 7.06
CA ALA A 74 4.23 24.47 6.62
C ALA A 74 5.34 24.01 5.65
N MET A 75 6.33 24.88 5.38
CA MET A 75 7.40 24.63 4.41
C MET A 75 8.45 23.62 4.89
N TYR A 76 8.54 23.35 6.20
CA TYR A 76 9.65 22.58 6.77
C TYR A 76 9.45 21.05 6.75
N PHE A 77 8.21 20.55 6.77
CA PHE A 77 7.97 19.09 6.79
C PHE A 77 7.93 18.46 5.38
N CYS A 78 7.58 19.25 4.35
CA CYS A 78 7.60 18.83 2.94
C CYS A 78 9.01 18.52 2.36
N PHE A 79 10.09 18.72 3.12
CA PHE A 79 11.46 18.59 2.58
C PHE A 79 12.04 17.16 2.69
N LYS A 80 11.49 16.27 3.54
CA LYS A 80 12.04 14.91 3.73
C LYS A 80 11.39 13.79 2.90
N ILE A 81 10.16 13.95 2.43
CA ILE A 81 9.54 13.00 1.47
C ILE A 81 9.36 13.74 0.14
N LYS A 82 10.19 13.35 -0.83
CA LYS A 82 10.61 14.17 -1.97
C LYS A 82 9.53 14.24 -3.06
N VAL A 83 8.74 15.28 -2.97
CA VAL A 83 7.53 15.49 -3.75
C VAL A 83 7.59 16.90 -4.35
N ARG A 84 8.21 17.01 -5.53
CA ARG A 84 8.25 18.26 -6.30
C ARG A 84 6.85 18.70 -6.80
N TRP A 85 5.82 17.87 -6.57
CA TRP A 85 4.44 17.99 -7.06
C TRP A 85 3.50 18.86 -6.20
N ALA A 86 3.79 19.15 -4.93
CA ALA A 86 2.92 20.02 -4.11
C ALA A 86 2.90 21.49 -4.56
N ARG A 87 3.98 21.96 -5.21
CA ARG A 87 4.10 23.32 -5.76
C ARG A 87 3.26 23.54 -7.02
N ASN A 88 3.11 22.51 -7.87
CA ASN A 88 2.36 22.63 -9.12
C ASN A 88 0.86 22.32 -8.96
N LEU A 89 0.46 21.70 -7.85
CA LEU A 89 -0.95 21.47 -7.49
C LEU A 89 -1.71 22.79 -7.21
N TRP A 90 -0.97 23.88 -6.95
CA TRP A 90 -1.50 25.21 -6.61
C TRP A 90 -1.59 26.19 -7.79
N MET A 91 -1.24 25.78 -9.03
CA MET A 91 -1.16 26.70 -10.19
C MET A 91 -1.79 26.20 -11.49
N SER A 92 -2.76 25.27 -11.44
CA SER A 92 -3.47 24.83 -12.65
C SER A 92 -4.97 24.85 -12.42
N ASP A 93 -5.66 25.65 -13.22
CA ASP A 93 -7.11 25.80 -13.37
C ASP A 93 -7.80 24.44 -13.65
N GLY A 94 -8.03 23.65 -12.61
CA GLY A 94 -8.74 22.38 -12.66
C GLY A 94 -10.21 22.60 -12.28
N SER A 95 -11.11 22.21 -13.19
CA SER A 95 -12.56 22.22 -12.97
C SER A 95 -12.97 21.48 -11.70
N ILE A 96 -13.98 22.01 -11.01
CA ILE A 96 -14.56 21.45 -9.78
C ILE A 96 -14.87 19.97 -9.98
N GLY A 97 -14.15 19.10 -9.25
CA GLY A 97 -14.26 17.64 -9.38
C GLY A 97 -13.04 16.94 -10.01
N ASP A 98 -12.02 17.68 -10.42
CA ASP A 98 -10.75 17.10 -10.88
C ASP A 98 -9.89 16.62 -9.70
N TYR A 99 -9.46 15.35 -9.75
CA TYR A 99 -8.55 14.73 -8.79
C TYR A 99 -7.31 14.18 -9.52
N PRO A 100 -6.20 13.86 -8.82
CA PRO A 100 -4.92 13.50 -9.44
C PRO A 100 -5.00 12.39 -10.52
N LEU A 101 -5.98 11.49 -10.40
CA LEU A 101 -6.23 10.41 -11.36
C LEU A 101 -7.16 10.76 -12.53
N THR A 102 -7.70 11.97 -12.64
CA THR A 102 -8.47 12.43 -13.81
C THR A 102 -7.79 13.57 -14.54
N MET A 103 -6.91 14.31 -13.86
CA MET A 103 -6.22 15.46 -14.45
C MET A 103 -5.47 15.11 -15.75
N PRO A 104 -5.64 15.92 -16.82
CA PRO A 104 -4.91 15.76 -18.07
C PRO A 104 -3.49 16.32 -17.96
N GLY A 105 -2.53 15.69 -18.65
CA GLY A 105 -1.16 16.19 -18.75
C GLY A 105 -0.09 15.11 -18.49
N PRO A 106 1.13 15.30 -19.00
CA PRO A 106 2.20 14.30 -18.89
C PRO A 106 2.62 14.03 -17.44
N GLN A 107 2.55 15.03 -16.56
CA GLN A 107 2.88 14.89 -15.14
C GLN A 107 1.88 13.95 -14.43
N TRP A 108 0.59 14.07 -14.73
CA TRP A 108 -0.47 13.25 -14.15
C TRP A 108 -0.48 11.82 -14.70
N LYS A 109 -0.16 11.65 -15.99
CA LYS A 109 0.09 10.30 -16.56
C LYS A 109 1.24 9.59 -15.85
N LYS A 110 2.35 10.31 -15.60
CA LYS A 110 3.48 9.78 -14.84
C LYS A 110 3.09 9.46 -13.39
N PHE A 111 2.31 10.32 -12.73
CA PHE A 111 1.80 10.06 -11.40
C PHE A 111 0.99 8.75 -11.34
N ARG A 112 0.03 8.54 -12.26
CA ARG A 112 -0.75 7.29 -12.33
C ARG A 112 0.15 6.06 -12.48
N SER A 113 1.17 6.13 -13.32
CA SER A 113 2.16 5.06 -13.49
C SER A 113 2.92 4.80 -12.19
N ASN A 114 3.46 5.85 -11.58
CA ASN A 114 4.24 5.76 -10.33
C ASN A 114 3.38 5.24 -9.17
N PHE A 115 2.11 5.63 -9.09
CA PHE A 115 1.17 5.15 -8.08
C PHE A 115 0.95 3.63 -8.21
N CYS A 116 0.71 3.15 -9.43
CA CYS A 116 0.54 1.72 -9.69
C CYS A 116 1.83 0.95 -9.40
N GLU A 117 2.98 1.51 -9.80
CA GLU A 117 4.29 0.90 -9.57
C GLU A 117 4.62 0.84 -8.07
N PHE A 118 4.35 1.92 -7.33
CA PHE A 118 4.58 1.98 -5.88
C PHE A 118 3.86 0.85 -5.14
N ILE A 119 2.57 0.64 -5.40
CA ILE A 119 1.80 -0.45 -4.79
C ILE A 119 2.43 -1.82 -5.13
N GLY A 120 2.80 -2.03 -6.38
CA GLY A 120 3.43 -3.27 -6.82
C GLY A 120 4.80 -3.52 -6.17
N VAL A 121 5.63 -2.49 -6.03
CA VAL A 121 6.95 -2.59 -5.39
C VAL A 121 6.82 -2.74 -3.88
N LEU A 122 5.89 -2.05 -3.24
CA LEU A 122 5.61 -2.16 -1.80
C LEU A 122 5.33 -3.62 -1.40
N ILE A 123 4.37 -4.25 -2.08
CA ILE A 123 3.99 -5.65 -1.79
C ILE A 123 5.13 -6.60 -2.12
N ARG A 124 5.86 -6.37 -3.21
CA ARG A 124 7.02 -7.19 -3.58
C ARG A 124 8.14 -7.12 -2.55
N GLN A 125 8.43 -5.95 -1.98
CA GLN A 125 9.44 -5.82 -0.95
C GLN A 125 8.96 -6.39 0.40
N CYS A 126 7.66 -6.33 0.67
CA CYS A 126 7.06 -6.87 1.90
C CYS A 126 6.80 -8.39 1.87
N GLN A 127 6.94 -9.05 0.71
CA GLN A 127 6.47 -10.42 0.45
C GLN A 127 7.08 -11.51 1.35
N TYR A 128 8.22 -11.26 2.01
CA TYR A 128 8.92 -12.28 2.79
C TYR A 128 8.54 -12.33 4.27
N SER A 129 8.02 -11.24 4.83
CA SER A 129 7.80 -11.12 6.28
C SER A 129 6.61 -10.24 6.63
N ILE A 130 6.56 -9.01 6.13
CA ILE A 130 5.58 -7.99 6.56
C ILE A 130 4.17 -8.36 6.08
N ILE A 131 4.05 -8.99 4.91
CA ILE A 131 2.74 -9.36 4.36
C ILE A 131 1.98 -10.41 5.20
N TYR A 132 2.68 -11.12 6.07
CA TYR A 132 2.14 -12.22 6.90
C TYR A 132 1.90 -11.81 8.36
N ASP A 133 1.91 -10.51 8.66
CA ASP A 133 1.85 -10.02 10.04
C ASP A 133 0.43 -9.76 10.58
N GLU A 134 -0.60 -10.14 9.81
CA GLU A 134 -2.03 -9.98 10.13
C GLU A 134 -2.43 -8.53 10.44
N TYR A 135 -1.61 -7.55 10.09
CA TYR A 135 -1.84 -6.16 10.49
C TYR A 135 -1.79 -5.21 9.30
N MET A 136 -0.71 -5.25 8.52
CA MET A 136 -0.56 -4.33 7.39
C MET A 136 -1.65 -4.56 6.33
N MET A 137 -1.80 -5.80 5.88
CA MET A 137 -2.71 -6.15 4.80
C MET A 137 -4.16 -5.91 5.19
N ASP A 138 -4.57 -6.34 6.39
CA ASP A 138 -5.92 -6.14 6.92
C ASP A 138 -6.28 -4.66 7.02
N THR A 139 -5.35 -3.85 7.52
CA THR A 139 -5.54 -2.39 7.61
C THR A 139 -5.70 -1.77 6.23
N VAL A 140 -4.83 -2.11 5.27
CA VAL A 140 -4.87 -1.57 3.91
C VAL A 140 -6.12 -2.04 3.15
N ILE A 141 -6.47 -3.32 3.23
CA ILE A 141 -7.65 -3.88 2.57
C ILE A 141 -8.93 -3.26 3.16
N SER A 142 -9.02 -3.15 4.48
CA SER A 142 -10.16 -2.55 5.17
C SER A 142 -10.34 -1.08 4.78
N LEU A 143 -9.25 -0.29 4.75
CA LEU A 143 -9.29 1.09 4.27
C LEU A 143 -9.73 1.17 2.80
N LEU A 144 -9.08 0.42 1.90
CA LEU A 144 -9.38 0.48 0.47
C LEU A 144 -10.81 0.03 0.16
N THR A 145 -11.32 -0.95 0.88
CA THR A 145 -12.71 -1.41 0.76
C THR A 145 -13.68 -0.30 1.18
N GLY A 146 -13.46 0.31 2.35
CA GLY A 146 -14.30 1.41 2.82
C GLY A 146 -14.25 2.63 1.91
N LEU A 147 -13.07 2.99 1.37
CA LEU A 147 -12.95 4.09 0.40
C LEU A 147 -13.66 3.78 -0.92
N SER A 148 -13.71 2.50 -1.32
CA SER A 148 -14.38 2.06 -2.56
C SER A 148 -15.90 2.15 -2.48
N ASP A 149 -16.46 2.13 -1.27
CA ASP A 149 -17.90 2.28 -1.00
C ASP A 149 -18.30 3.74 -0.65
N SER A 150 -17.33 4.66 -0.57
CA SER A 150 -17.60 6.08 -0.26
C SER A 150 -18.47 6.76 -1.32
N GLN A 151 -19.27 7.75 -0.94
CA GLN A 151 -20.07 8.56 -1.88
C GLN A 151 -19.22 9.52 -2.74
N VAL A 152 -17.95 9.76 -2.37
CA VAL A 152 -17.03 10.62 -3.13
C VAL A 152 -16.40 9.84 -4.29
N ARG A 153 -16.62 10.31 -5.52
CA ARG A 153 -16.08 9.69 -6.75
C ARG A 153 -14.55 9.56 -6.72
N ALA A 154 -13.86 10.59 -6.20
CA ALA A 154 -12.41 10.62 -6.14
C ALA A 154 -11.84 9.51 -5.24
N PHE A 155 -12.47 9.23 -4.09
CA PHE A 155 -12.12 8.10 -3.24
C PHE A 155 -12.38 6.77 -3.95
N ARG A 156 -13.60 6.55 -4.45
CA ARG A 156 -13.95 5.28 -5.11
C ARG A 156 -13.01 4.90 -6.25
N HIS A 157 -12.72 5.86 -7.13
CA HIS A 157 -11.88 5.60 -8.29
C HIS A 157 -10.43 5.31 -7.90
N THR A 158 -9.90 6.05 -6.93
CA THR A 158 -8.51 5.88 -6.45
C THR A 158 -8.33 4.58 -5.70
N SER A 159 -9.26 4.26 -4.79
CA SER A 159 -9.22 3.05 -3.99
C SER A 159 -9.41 1.79 -4.83
N THR A 160 -10.34 1.80 -5.79
CA THR A 160 -10.56 0.65 -6.69
C THR A 160 -9.33 0.38 -7.54
N LEU A 161 -8.70 1.43 -8.09
CA LEU A 161 -7.44 1.27 -8.84
C LEU A 161 -6.33 0.70 -7.94
N ALA A 162 -6.21 1.20 -6.71
CA ALA A 162 -5.24 0.71 -5.75
C ALA A 162 -5.48 -0.76 -5.40
N ALA A 163 -6.72 -1.14 -5.11
CA ALA A 163 -7.13 -2.50 -4.78
C ALA A 163 -6.85 -3.47 -5.93
N MET A 164 -7.15 -3.08 -7.18
CA MET A 164 -6.83 -3.90 -8.36
C MET A 164 -5.32 -4.13 -8.50
N LYS A 165 -4.50 -3.10 -8.26
CA LYS A 165 -3.03 -3.22 -8.32
C LYS A 165 -2.47 -4.02 -7.13
N LEU A 166 -3.06 -3.88 -5.96
CA LEU A 166 -2.78 -4.67 -4.77
C LEU A 166 -3.03 -6.16 -5.04
N MET A 167 -4.22 -6.52 -5.52
CA MET A 167 -4.56 -7.90 -5.88
C MET A 167 -3.62 -8.45 -6.96
N THR A 168 -3.29 -7.67 -7.98
CA THR A 168 -2.32 -8.09 -9.00
C THR A 168 -0.95 -8.39 -8.40
N ALA A 169 -0.49 -7.57 -7.43
CA ALA A 169 0.78 -7.80 -6.75
C ALA A 169 0.73 -9.04 -5.87
N LEU A 170 -0.36 -9.27 -5.14
CA LEU A 170 -0.58 -10.47 -4.32
C LEU A 170 -0.56 -11.75 -5.15
N VAL A 171 -1.25 -11.76 -6.30
CA VAL A 171 -1.25 -12.91 -7.22
C VAL A 171 0.17 -13.21 -7.71
N ASN A 172 0.98 -12.18 -8.00
CA ASN A 172 2.37 -12.39 -8.37
C ASN A 172 3.22 -12.99 -7.23
N VAL A 173 2.96 -12.58 -5.97
CA VAL A 173 3.62 -13.18 -4.80
C VAL A 173 3.20 -14.64 -4.63
N ALA A 174 1.92 -14.94 -4.75
CA ALA A 174 1.40 -16.31 -4.68
C ALA A 174 2.00 -17.20 -5.78
N LEU A 175 2.14 -16.69 -7.02
CA LEU A 175 2.81 -17.38 -8.12
C LEU A 175 4.28 -17.65 -7.80
N ASN A 176 5.02 -16.66 -7.29
CA ASN A 176 6.41 -16.84 -6.89
C ASN A 176 6.57 -17.88 -5.77
N LEU A 177 5.64 -17.88 -4.81
CA LEU A 177 5.62 -18.85 -3.72
C LEU A 177 5.32 -20.26 -4.24
N SER A 178 4.38 -20.42 -5.18
CA SER A 178 4.10 -21.69 -5.85
C SER A 178 5.32 -22.23 -6.60
N ILE A 179 6.04 -21.39 -7.34
CA ILE A 179 7.28 -21.78 -8.03
C ILE A 179 8.35 -22.20 -7.00
N HIS A 180 8.44 -21.51 -5.87
CA HIS A 180 9.37 -21.85 -4.81
C HIS A 180 9.02 -23.19 -4.14
N GLN A 181 7.73 -23.48 -3.95
CA GLN A 181 7.25 -24.78 -3.48
C GLN A 181 7.63 -25.91 -4.44
N ASP A 182 7.38 -25.74 -5.74
CA ASP A 182 7.72 -26.75 -6.77
C ASP A 182 9.23 -27.05 -6.79
N ASN A 183 10.05 -26.00 -6.73
CA ASN A 183 11.50 -26.14 -6.69
C ASN A 183 11.97 -26.86 -5.41
N THR A 184 11.38 -26.52 -4.26
CA THR A 184 11.69 -27.17 -2.97
C THR A 184 11.24 -28.64 -2.97
N GLN A 185 10.11 -28.94 -3.60
CA GLN A 185 9.59 -30.31 -3.76
C GLN A 185 10.53 -31.16 -4.64
N ARG A 186 11.01 -30.63 -5.77
CA ARG A 186 12.01 -31.34 -6.61
C ARG A 186 13.32 -31.56 -5.86
N GLN A 187 13.78 -30.59 -5.08
CA GLN A 187 14.97 -30.74 -4.24
C GLN A 187 14.79 -31.82 -3.16
N TYR A 188 13.62 -31.87 -2.53
CA TYR A 188 13.26 -32.92 -1.57
C TYR A 188 13.28 -34.30 -2.20
N GLU A 189 12.66 -34.47 -3.38
CA GLU A 189 12.65 -35.76 -4.09
C GLU A 189 14.04 -36.18 -4.54
N ALA A 190 14.86 -35.25 -5.04
CA ALA A 190 16.24 -35.52 -5.41
C ALA A 190 17.08 -35.97 -4.21
N GLU A 191 16.92 -35.34 -3.03
CA GLU A 191 17.64 -35.72 -1.81
C GLU A 191 17.12 -37.07 -1.25
N ARG A 192 15.81 -37.30 -1.31
CA ARG A 192 15.18 -38.57 -0.90
C ARG A 192 15.67 -39.74 -1.74
N ASN A 193 15.79 -39.55 -3.04
CA ASN A 193 16.16 -40.62 -3.99
C ASN A 193 17.65 -40.97 -3.95
N LYS A 194 18.48 -40.25 -3.18
CA LYS A 194 19.88 -40.65 -2.93
C LYS A 194 19.95 -41.97 -2.17
N MET A 195 21.00 -42.74 -2.44
CA MET A 195 21.30 -43.97 -1.71
C MET A 195 21.39 -43.70 -0.20
N ILE A 196 20.93 -44.66 0.60
CA ILE A 196 20.75 -44.52 2.06
C ILE A 196 22.04 -44.06 2.79
N GLY A 197 23.22 -44.47 2.33
CA GLY A 197 24.51 -44.04 2.89
C GLY A 197 24.99 -42.63 2.50
N LYS A 198 24.36 -41.99 1.51
CA LYS A 198 24.64 -40.59 1.08
C LYS A 198 23.50 -39.64 1.38
N ARG A 199 22.43 -40.13 2.02
CA ARG A 199 21.21 -39.38 2.33
C ARG A 199 21.43 -38.56 3.60
N ALA A 200 21.38 -37.24 3.47
CA ALA A 200 21.40 -36.35 4.63
C ALA A 200 19.98 -36.21 5.19
N ASN A 201 19.65 -36.98 6.23
CA ASN A 201 18.32 -36.94 6.86
C ASN A 201 17.99 -35.55 7.44
N GLU A 202 18.97 -34.85 8.00
CA GLU A 202 18.81 -33.47 8.49
C GLU A 202 18.40 -32.49 7.37
N ARG A 203 18.96 -32.67 6.17
CA ARG A 203 18.59 -31.87 4.99
C ARG A 203 17.17 -32.19 4.50
N LEU A 204 16.74 -33.44 4.62
CA LEU A 204 15.36 -33.86 4.30
C LEU A 204 14.34 -33.23 5.25
N GLU A 205 14.63 -33.20 6.55
CA GLU A 205 13.77 -32.56 7.56
C GLU A 205 13.67 -31.05 7.34
N LEU A 206 14.78 -30.37 7.05
CA LEU A 206 14.78 -28.94 6.72
C LEU A 206 13.95 -28.63 5.47
N LEU A 207 14.01 -29.47 4.43
CA LEU A 207 13.22 -29.29 3.21
C LEU A 207 11.73 -29.54 3.46
N LEU A 208 11.37 -30.50 4.32
CA LEU A 208 10.00 -30.74 4.76
C LEU A 208 9.44 -29.55 5.54
N GLN A 209 10.22 -29.01 6.47
CA GLN A 209 9.85 -27.85 7.28
C GLN A 209 9.62 -26.62 6.39
N LYS A 210 10.56 -26.32 5.48
CA LYS A 210 10.41 -25.22 4.50
C LYS A 210 9.17 -25.36 3.62
N ARG A 211 8.82 -26.59 3.23
CA ARG A 211 7.61 -26.86 2.44
C ARG A 211 6.35 -26.58 3.24
N LYS A 212 6.31 -26.96 4.51
CA LYS A 212 5.18 -26.69 5.41
C LYS A 212 4.96 -25.19 5.59
N GLU A 213 6.03 -24.45 5.89
CA GLU A 213 6.00 -22.99 6.03
C GLU A 213 5.55 -22.29 4.73
N ALA A 214 6.03 -22.77 3.57
CA ALA A 214 5.60 -22.22 2.29
C ALA A 214 4.12 -22.49 2.01
N SER A 215 3.58 -23.65 2.42
CA SER A 215 2.16 -23.98 2.27
C SER A 215 1.27 -23.08 3.13
N GLU A 216 1.67 -22.86 4.39
CA GLU A 216 0.96 -21.98 5.31
C GLU A 216 0.90 -20.54 4.79
N LYS A 217 2.02 -20.05 4.24
CA LYS A 217 2.09 -18.72 3.60
C LYS A 217 1.19 -18.58 2.37
N THR A 218 0.98 -19.64 1.58
CA THR A 218 0.04 -19.58 0.45
C THR A 218 -1.39 -19.47 0.95
N THR A 219 -1.77 -20.26 1.97
CA THR A 219 -3.11 -20.17 2.57
C THR A 219 -3.37 -18.79 3.14
N PHE A 220 -2.37 -18.16 3.76
CA PHE A 220 -2.50 -16.81 4.31
C PHE A 220 -2.80 -15.74 3.27
N ILE A 221 -2.21 -15.80 2.08
CA ILE A 221 -2.40 -14.78 1.03
C ILE A 221 -3.84 -14.75 0.49
N PHE A 222 -4.56 -15.87 0.56
CA PHE A 222 -5.90 -16.04 -0.01
C PHE A 222 -7.04 -16.09 1.03
N ASN A 223 -6.72 -15.99 2.32
CA ASN A 223 -7.70 -15.84 3.40
C ASN A 223 -7.96 -14.36 3.67
#